data_AF-A0A919PJK8-F1
#
_entry.id   AF-A0A919PJK8-F1
#
_cell.length_a   1.000
_cell.length_b   1.000
_cell.length_c   1.000
_cell.angle_alpha   90.00
_cell.angle_beta   90.00
_cell.angle_gamma   90.00
#
_symmetry.space_group_name_H-M   'P 1'
#
loop_
_entity.id
_entity.type
_entity.pdbx_description
1 polymer ?
#
loop_
_entity_poly.entity_id
_entity_poly.type
_entity_poly.pdbx_seq_one_letter_code
_entity_poly.pdbx_strand_id
1 'polypeptide(L)'
;MLIDMGGTLVEVSKAVAADFTPWHEEQLAAMTYADRLLHFPDPRWRCAYLGKGEEKAAFRVCDHRQRVFVVEVIDERTYLNGRFVTGTYFLERRVVGLSGVAFDRRALIGLRFTGLVKVREFVDGYEWARFQWRPDRPTWLDHPMTAFLRLVYGGRFDTYRRRYRDVHERNVLFEVRGPRQPGVPVLARDAAGRVRLARVGLQPIDLR
;
A
#
# COMPACT_ATOMS: atom_id res chain seq x y z
N MET A 1 13.86 4.49 -4.55
CA MET A 1 13.74 3.14 -3.97
C MET A 1 13.48 2.16 -5.10
N LEU A 2 13.89 0.90 -4.99
CA LEU A 2 13.65 -0.10 -6.03
C LEU A 2 12.45 -0.97 -5.62
N ILE A 3 11.41 -1.02 -6.45
CA ILE A 3 10.20 -1.82 -6.20
C ILE A 3 9.92 -2.76 -7.38
N ASP A 4 9.27 -3.88 -7.11
CA ASP A 4 8.75 -4.74 -8.16
C ASP A 4 7.42 -4.19 -8.71
N MET A 5 7.25 -4.11 -10.02
CA MET A 5 6.01 -3.73 -10.69
C MET A 5 5.57 -4.86 -11.62
N GLY A 6 5.04 -5.93 -11.06
CA GLY A 6 4.53 -7.08 -11.82
C GLY A 6 5.63 -7.92 -12.46
N GLY A 7 6.72 -8.17 -11.74
CA GLY A 7 7.89 -8.93 -12.20
C GLY A 7 9.03 -8.07 -12.76
N THR A 8 8.87 -6.75 -12.83
CA THR A 8 9.90 -5.81 -13.30
C THR A 8 10.34 -4.89 -12.18
N LEU A 9 11.64 -4.85 -11.88
CA LEU A 9 12.20 -3.90 -10.91
C LEU A 9 12.26 -2.49 -11.50
N VAL A 10 11.72 -1.52 -10.75
CA VAL A 10 11.62 -0.12 -11.17
C VAL A 10 12.12 0.78 -10.04
N GLU A 11 13.00 1.72 -10.38
CA GLU A 11 13.42 2.76 -9.45
C GLU A 11 12.35 3.86 -9.39
N VAL A 12 11.84 4.11 -8.19
CA VAL A 12 10.73 5.02 -7.93
C VAL A 12 10.99 5.97 -6.76
N SER A 13 10.26 7.07 -6.73
CA SER A 13 10.09 7.94 -5.55
C SER A 13 8.66 7.82 -5.02
N LYS A 14 8.45 8.01 -3.71
CA LYS A 14 7.07 8.11 -3.20
C LYS A 14 6.45 9.40 -3.72
N ALA A 15 5.21 9.34 -4.20
CA ALA A 15 4.44 10.55 -4.46
C ALA A 15 4.14 11.28 -3.14
N VAL A 16 4.13 12.60 -3.18
CA VAL A 16 3.65 13.49 -2.11
C VAL A 16 2.43 14.27 -2.59
N ALA A 17 1.72 14.97 -1.69
CA ALA A 17 0.52 15.72 -2.07
C ALA A 17 0.77 16.75 -3.19
N ALA A 18 1.93 17.41 -3.18
CA ALA A 18 2.32 18.37 -4.22
C ALA A 18 2.54 17.75 -5.61
N ASP A 19 2.67 16.43 -5.70
CA ASP A 19 2.83 15.72 -6.98
C ASP A 19 1.51 15.54 -7.74
N PHE A 20 0.38 15.65 -7.04
CA PHE A 20 -0.95 15.41 -7.59
C PHE A 20 -1.46 16.65 -8.30
N THR A 21 -1.50 16.54 -9.63
CA THR A 21 -1.94 17.59 -10.56
C THR A 21 -3.26 17.20 -11.23
N PRO A 22 -3.95 18.13 -11.91
CA PRO A 22 -5.14 17.84 -12.70
C PRO A 22 -4.95 16.69 -13.71
N TRP A 23 -3.73 16.50 -14.22
CA TRP A 23 -3.47 15.37 -15.11
C TRP A 23 -3.53 14.00 -14.41
N HIS A 24 -3.11 13.89 -13.14
CA HIS A 24 -3.29 12.63 -12.39
C HIS A 24 -4.77 12.33 -12.21
N GLU A 25 -5.51 13.38 -11.89
CA GLU A 25 -6.95 13.34 -11.76
C GLU A 25 -7.65 12.85 -13.03
N GLU A 26 -7.21 13.28 -14.22
CA GLU A 26 -7.69 12.77 -15.51
C GLU A 26 -7.35 11.29 -15.72
N GLN A 27 -6.10 10.90 -15.46
CA GLN A 27 -5.67 9.49 -15.58
C GLN A 27 -6.49 8.57 -14.67
N LEU A 28 -6.73 9.01 -13.44
CA LEU A 28 -7.50 8.27 -12.43
C LEU A 28 -9.00 8.28 -12.74
N ALA A 29 -9.54 9.36 -13.33
CA ALA A 29 -10.95 9.44 -13.68
C ALA A 29 -11.32 8.54 -14.87
N ALA A 30 -10.39 8.27 -15.77
CA ALA A 30 -10.59 7.46 -16.96
C ALA A 30 -10.00 6.03 -16.85
N MET A 31 -9.52 5.64 -15.67
CA MET A 31 -8.99 4.29 -15.47
C MET A 31 -10.08 3.22 -15.54
N THR A 32 -9.69 2.02 -15.94
CA THR A 32 -10.57 0.85 -16.04
C THR A 32 -9.97 -0.34 -15.30
N TYR A 33 -10.76 -1.39 -15.08
CA TYR A 33 -10.32 -2.61 -14.41
C TYR A 33 -10.54 -3.84 -15.31
N ALA A 34 -9.45 -4.55 -15.59
CA ALA A 34 -9.44 -5.77 -16.39
C ALA A 34 -8.28 -6.66 -15.94
N ASP A 35 -8.45 -7.98 -16.04
CA ASP A 35 -7.41 -8.97 -15.74
C ASP A 35 -6.75 -8.80 -14.36
N ARG A 36 -7.58 -8.43 -13.38
CA ARG A 36 -7.18 -8.15 -11.99
C ARG A 36 -6.22 -6.98 -11.80
N LEU A 37 -6.12 -6.08 -12.78
CA LEU A 37 -5.29 -4.88 -12.72
C LEU A 37 -6.07 -3.63 -13.15
N LEU A 38 -5.55 -2.47 -12.72
CA LEU A 38 -6.01 -1.17 -13.19
C LEU A 38 -5.26 -0.80 -14.47
N HIS A 39 -6.00 -0.27 -15.44
CA HIS A 39 -5.48 0.22 -16.71
C HIS A 39 -5.75 1.72 -16.82
N PHE A 40 -4.74 2.47 -17.27
CA PHE A 40 -4.77 3.93 -17.36
C PHE A 40 -4.71 4.39 -18.82
N PRO A 41 -5.23 5.58 -19.16
CA PRO A 41 -5.14 6.12 -20.51
C PRO A 41 -3.70 6.27 -21.02
N ASP A 42 -2.77 6.73 -20.18
CA ASP A 42 -1.35 6.80 -20.50
C ASP A 42 -0.68 5.44 -20.21
N PRO A 43 -0.18 4.72 -21.23
CA PRO A 43 0.42 3.40 -21.07
C PRO A 43 1.74 3.39 -20.29
N ARG A 44 2.32 4.56 -20.01
CA ARG A 44 3.51 4.67 -19.15
C ARG A 44 3.19 4.45 -17.68
N TRP A 45 1.92 4.57 -17.29
CA TRP A 45 1.48 4.24 -15.94
C TRP A 45 1.45 2.73 -15.76
N ARG A 46 1.99 2.27 -14.64
CA ARG A 46 2.11 0.85 -14.32
C ARG A 46 1.31 0.54 -13.07
N CYS A 47 0.73 -0.66 -13.03
CA CYS A 47 -0.07 -1.14 -11.92
C CYS A 47 0.43 -2.50 -11.45
N ALA A 48 0.46 -2.70 -10.13
CA ALA A 48 0.66 -4.00 -9.51
C ALA A 48 -0.38 -4.19 -8.41
N TYR A 49 -0.99 -5.38 -8.36
CA TYR A 49 -1.93 -5.72 -7.30
C TYR A 49 -1.20 -5.89 -5.96
N LEU A 50 -1.70 -5.26 -4.90
CA LEU A 50 -1.16 -5.39 -3.55
C LEU A 50 -1.96 -6.38 -2.70
N GLY A 51 -3.28 -6.41 -2.86
CA GLY A 51 -4.15 -7.22 -2.04
C GLY A 51 -5.59 -6.72 -2.05
N LYS A 52 -6.48 -7.51 -1.46
CA LYS A 52 -7.86 -7.14 -1.23
C LYS A 52 -8.27 -7.53 0.18
N GLY A 53 -9.12 -6.71 0.78
CA GLY A 53 -9.94 -7.08 1.92
C GLY A 53 -11.35 -7.43 1.46
N GLU A 54 -12.27 -7.43 2.43
CA GLU A 54 -13.70 -7.60 2.18
C GLU A 54 -14.30 -6.38 1.47
N GLU A 55 -13.77 -5.19 1.78
CA GLU A 55 -14.39 -3.91 1.41
C GLU A 55 -13.66 -3.17 0.29
N LYS A 56 -12.41 -3.55 -0.01
CA LYS A 56 -11.58 -2.84 -0.99
C LYS A 56 -10.47 -3.70 -1.57
N ALA A 57 -10.00 -3.31 -2.75
CA ALA A 57 -8.77 -3.80 -3.35
C ALA A 57 -7.76 -2.66 -3.46
N ALA A 58 -6.50 -2.95 -3.17
CA ALA A 58 -5.41 -2.00 -3.23
C ALA A 58 -4.44 -2.35 -4.37
N PHE A 59 -4.03 -1.32 -5.08
CA PHE A 59 -3.11 -1.41 -6.21
C PHE A 59 -1.98 -0.43 -6.01
N ARG A 60 -0.75 -0.90 -6.18
CA ARG A 60 0.41 -0.03 -6.30
C ARG A 60 0.43 0.51 -7.72
N VAL A 61 0.47 1.83 -7.84
CA VAL A 61 0.50 2.52 -9.13
C VAL A 61 1.78 3.33 -9.20
N CYS A 62 2.46 3.24 -10.34
CA CYS A 62 3.63 4.02 -10.68
C CYS A 62 3.29 4.90 -11.88
N ASP A 63 3.42 6.21 -11.75
CA ASP A 63 3.14 7.14 -12.85
C ASP A 63 4.30 7.23 -13.86
N HIS A 64 4.07 8.02 -14.90
CA HIS A 64 5.07 8.34 -15.94
C HIS A 64 6.39 8.99 -15.43
N ARG A 65 6.44 9.56 -14.21
CA ARG A 65 7.66 10.12 -13.59
C ARG A 65 8.29 9.18 -12.57
N GLN A 66 7.87 7.91 -12.55
CA GLN A 66 8.32 6.93 -11.56
C GLN A 66 7.94 7.30 -10.13
N ARG A 67 6.81 7.99 -9.93
CA ARG A 67 6.25 8.25 -8.60
C ARG A 67 5.25 7.16 -8.24
N VAL A 68 5.43 6.57 -7.07
CA VAL A 68 4.61 5.47 -6.57
C VAL A 68 3.61 5.94 -5.51
N PHE A 69 2.37 5.46 -5.64
CA PHE A 69 1.27 5.66 -4.69
C PHE A 69 0.34 4.43 -4.70
N VAL A 70 -0.67 4.43 -3.85
CA VAL A 70 -1.69 3.37 -3.79
C VAL A 70 -3.03 3.89 -4.23
N VAL A 71 -3.68 3.15 -5.11
CA VAL A 71 -5.08 3.33 -5.49
C VAL A 71 -5.90 2.24 -4.80
N GLU A 72 -6.82 2.66 -3.94
CA GLU A 72 -7.81 1.79 -3.30
C GLU A 72 -9.12 1.91 -4.06
N VAL A 73 -9.64 0.78 -4.54
CA VAL A 73 -10.96 0.68 -5.19
C VAL A 73 -11.92 0.02 -4.21
N ILE A 74 -13.00 0.72 -3.91
CA ILE A 74 -13.83 0.45 -2.72
C ILE A 74 -15.20 -0.10 -3.13
N ASP A 75 -15.70 -1.02 -2.32
CA ASP A 75 -17.10 -1.43 -2.25
C ASP A 75 -17.75 -0.77 -1.03
N GLU A 76 -18.42 0.36 -1.27
CA GLU A 76 -18.99 1.17 -0.19
C GLU A 76 -20.08 0.49 0.61
N ARG A 77 -20.71 -0.55 0.06
CA ARG A 77 -21.79 -1.27 0.76
C ARG A 77 -21.27 -1.96 2.01
N THR A 78 -19.99 -2.29 2.00
CA THR A 78 -19.29 -2.91 3.12
C THR A 78 -18.23 -2.00 3.73
N TYR A 79 -17.96 -0.83 3.15
CA TYR A 79 -16.84 0.02 3.58
C TYR A 79 -17.13 0.74 4.90
N LEU A 80 -16.25 0.54 5.88
CA LEU A 80 -16.40 1.09 7.23
C LEU A 80 -15.44 2.28 7.52
N ASN A 81 -15.05 3.04 6.48
CA ASN A 81 -14.29 4.29 6.61
C ASN A 81 -12.98 4.17 7.43
N GLY A 82 -12.16 3.17 7.11
CA GLY A 82 -10.86 3.01 7.76
C GLY A 82 -9.91 4.20 7.55
N ARG A 83 -9.15 4.53 8.60
CA ARG A 83 -8.28 5.71 8.67
C ARG A 83 -6.84 5.37 8.34
N PHE A 84 -6.21 6.21 7.54
CA PHE A 84 -4.77 6.16 7.32
C PHE A 84 -4.07 7.10 8.30
N VAL A 85 -3.66 6.57 9.45
CA VAL A 85 -3.15 7.37 10.57
C VAL A 85 -1.78 7.93 10.20
N THR A 86 -1.56 9.24 10.36
CA THR A 86 -0.32 9.97 9.97
C THR A 86 0.08 9.91 8.49
N GLY A 87 -0.68 9.23 7.64
CA GLY A 87 -0.48 9.20 6.20
C GLY A 87 -1.36 10.21 5.48
N THR A 88 -1.16 10.35 4.16
CA THR A 88 -1.92 11.28 3.33
C THR A 88 -2.78 10.53 2.31
N TYR A 89 -4.06 10.89 2.24
CA TYR A 89 -4.88 10.64 1.04
C TYR A 89 -4.74 11.86 0.13
N PHE A 90 -4.31 11.62 -1.11
CA PHE A 90 -4.08 12.66 -2.11
C PHE A 90 -5.35 13.01 -2.87
N LEU A 91 -6.23 12.03 -3.06
CA LEU A 91 -7.44 12.18 -3.85
C LEU A 91 -8.51 11.20 -3.36
N GLU A 92 -9.76 11.65 -3.38
CA GLU A 92 -10.94 10.79 -3.30
C GLU A 92 -11.87 11.17 -4.46
N ARG A 93 -12.28 10.19 -5.28
CA ARG A 93 -13.09 10.45 -6.48
C ARG A 93 -13.98 9.27 -6.85
N ARG A 94 -15.06 9.58 -7.56
CA ARG A 94 -15.90 8.63 -8.29
C ARG A 94 -15.35 8.38 -9.69
N VAL A 95 -15.16 7.11 -10.03
CA VAL A 95 -14.72 6.64 -11.34
C VAL A 95 -15.82 5.78 -11.94
N VAL A 96 -16.53 6.32 -12.93
CA VAL A 96 -17.71 5.67 -13.53
C VAL A 96 -17.36 4.31 -14.13
N GLY A 97 -16.19 4.20 -14.77
CA GLY A 97 -15.70 2.96 -15.38
C GLY A 97 -15.45 1.81 -14.39
N LEU A 98 -15.49 2.09 -13.08
CA LEU A 98 -15.33 1.09 -12.02
C LEU A 98 -16.64 0.80 -11.26
N SER A 99 -17.75 1.47 -11.61
CA SER A 99 -19.02 1.25 -10.94
C SER A 99 -19.64 -0.10 -11.33
N GLY A 100 -20.00 -0.90 -10.33
CA GLY A 100 -20.61 -2.20 -10.53
C GLY A 100 -19.66 -3.28 -11.04
N VAL A 101 -18.36 -3.03 -11.08
CA VAL A 101 -17.35 -3.98 -11.57
C VAL A 101 -17.00 -4.99 -10.48
N ALA A 102 -17.13 -6.28 -10.75
CA ALA A 102 -16.71 -7.34 -9.83
C ALA A 102 -15.18 -7.48 -9.84
N PHE A 103 -14.55 -7.63 -8.65
CA PHE A 103 -13.12 -7.92 -8.55
C PHE A 103 -12.76 -9.25 -9.23
N ASP A 104 -13.58 -10.28 -9.00
CA ASP A 104 -13.48 -11.56 -9.72
C ASP A 104 -14.78 -11.82 -10.45
N ARG A 105 -14.73 -11.86 -11.78
CA ARG A 105 -15.90 -12.10 -12.64
C ARG A 105 -16.53 -13.48 -12.41
N ARG A 106 -15.77 -14.44 -11.87
CA ARG A 106 -16.24 -15.82 -11.64
C ARG A 106 -16.81 -16.01 -10.23
N ALA A 107 -16.62 -15.05 -9.32
CA ALA A 107 -17.13 -15.16 -7.97
C ALA A 107 -18.59 -14.69 -7.90
N LEU A 108 -19.51 -15.60 -7.55
CA LEU A 108 -20.92 -15.29 -7.31
C LEU A 108 -21.13 -14.34 -6.13
N ILE A 109 -20.23 -14.43 -5.14
CA ILE A 109 -20.19 -13.58 -3.95
C ILE A 109 -18.78 -13.02 -3.83
N GLY A 110 -18.65 -11.70 -3.70
CA GLY A 110 -17.35 -11.07 -3.51
C GLY A 110 -17.38 -9.57 -3.72
N LEU A 111 -16.22 -8.97 -3.47
CA LEU A 111 -15.94 -7.56 -3.63
C LEU A 111 -16.40 -7.06 -5.00
N ARG A 112 -17.30 -6.08 -5.01
CA ARG A 112 -17.78 -5.43 -6.23
C ARG A 112 -17.72 -3.92 -6.05
N PHE A 113 -16.93 -3.30 -6.89
CA PHE A 113 -16.59 -1.90 -6.79
C PHE A 113 -17.82 -1.01 -7.03
N THR A 114 -17.97 0.02 -6.22
CA THR A 114 -19.03 1.04 -6.36
C THR A 114 -18.54 2.27 -7.14
N GLY A 115 -17.31 2.20 -7.67
CA GLY A 115 -16.64 3.30 -8.34
C GLY A 115 -16.02 4.34 -7.40
N LEU A 116 -16.12 4.18 -6.07
CA LEU A 116 -15.35 5.01 -5.14
C LEU A 116 -13.88 4.59 -5.17
N VAL A 117 -13.02 5.59 -5.35
CA VAL A 117 -11.57 5.43 -5.38
C VAL A 117 -10.93 6.39 -4.40
N LYS A 118 -10.01 5.87 -3.59
CA LYS A 118 -9.14 6.67 -2.73
C LYS A 118 -7.70 6.47 -3.12
N VAL A 119 -6.96 7.56 -3.26
CA VAL A 119 -5.53 7.54 -3.59
C VAL A 119 -4.75 7.99 -2.38
N ARG A 120 -3.76 7.21 -1.98
CA ARG A 120 -2.96 7.48 -0.78
C ARG A 120 -1.48 7.27 -1.00
N GLU A 121 -0.69 7.75 -0.05
CA GLU A 121 0.74 7.49 0.01
C GLU A 121 1.03 5.98 -0.03
N PHE A 122 2.06 5.62 -0.80
CA PHE A 122 2.63 4.28 -0.75
C PHE A 122 3.43 4.06 0.53
N VAL A 123 3.09 3.01 1.26
CA VAL A 123 3.84 2.55 2.43
C VAL A 123 4.59 1.30 1.99
N ASP A 124 5.90 1.44 1.81
CA ASP A 124 6.79 0.31 1.58
C ASP A 124 7.00 -0.38 2.93
N GLY A 125 6.42 -1.55 3.14
CA GLY A 125 6.47 -2.16 4.45
C GLY A 125 5.80 -3.51 4.53
N TYR A 126 5.92 -4.11 5.70
CA TYR A 126 5.39 -5.43 5.98
C TYR A 126 4.45 -5.39 7.18
N GLU A 127 3.50 -6.31 7.23
CA GLU A 127 2.57 -6.44 8.34
C GLU A 127 3.30 -6.65 9.68
N TRP A 128 2.67 -6.21 10.78
CA TRP A 128 3.18 -6.34 12.15
C TRP A 128 3.56 -7.78 12.53
N ALA A 129 2.88 -8.76 11.94
CA ALA A 129 3.14 -10.18 12.18
C ALA A 129 4.47 -10.65 11.58
N ARG A 130 4.97 -9.97 10.54
CA ARG A 130 6.02 -10.51 9.67
C ARG A 130 6.79 -9.40 8.97
N PHE A 131 7.91 -9.01 9.54
CA PHE A 131 8.93 -8.26 8.82
C PHE A 131 9.78 -9.21 7.97
N GLN A 132 10.05 -8.87 6.71
CA GLN A 132 10.95 -9.67 5.88
C GLN A 132 12.28 -8.95 5.69
N TRP A 133 13.37 -9.65 6.00
CA TRP A 133 14.72 -9.16 5.72
C TRP A 133 14.97 -9.02 4.22
N ARG A 134 14.33 -9.89 3.44
CA ARG A 134 14.33 -9.90 1.97
C ARG A 134 12.91 -9.74 1.42
N PRO A 135 12.68 -8.84 0.45
CA PRO A 135 11.36 -8.67 -0.14
C PRO A 135 10.96 -9.84 -1.06
N ASP A 136 11.92 -10.53 -1.68
CA ASP A 136 11.67 -11.57 -2.68
C ASP A 136 11.30 -12.95 -2.09
N ARG A 137 11.70 -13.22 -0.85
CA ARG A 137 11.49 -14.53 -0.22
C ARG A 137 11.56 -14.48 1.30
N PRO A 138 10.86 -15.37 2.01
CA PRO A 138 11.06 -15.56 3.44
C PRO A 138 12.47 -16.03 3.75
N THR A 139 13.00 -15.61 4.90
CA THR A 139 14.29 -16.07 5.41
C THR A 139 14.22 -16.38 6.90
N TRP A 140 15.16 -17.18 7.40
CA TRP A 140 15.24 -17.46 8.84
C TRP A 140 15.49 -16.21 9.69
N LEU A 141 16.09 -15.15 9.11
CA LEU A 141 16.32 -13.87 9.76
C LEU A 141 15.03 -13.05 9.97
N ASP A 142 13.95 -13.39 9.26
CA ASP A 142 12.68 -12.66 9.36
C ASP A 142 12.10 -12.74 10.77
N HIS A 143 12.19 -13.91 11.42
CA HIS A 143 11.69 -14.14 12.78
C HIS A 143 12.40 -13.29 13.85
N PRO A 144 13.74 -13.34 14.00
CA PRO A 144 14.42 -12.52 15.00
C PRO A 144 14.28 -11.03 14.72
N MET A 145 14.28 -10.60 13.44
CA MET A 145 14.04 -9.20 13.09
C MET A 145 12.62 -8.74 13.45
N THR A 146 11.61 -9.57 13.16
CA THR A 146 10.22 -9.29 13.55
C THR A 146 10.09 -9.20 15.06
N ALA A 147 10.66 -10.15 15.81
CA ALA A 147 10.63 -10.15 17.27
C ALA A 147 11.29 -8.90 17.85
N PHE A 148 12.46 -8.51 17.32
CA PHE A 148 13.15 -7.29 17.70
C PHE A 148 12.29 -6.04 17.44
N LEU A 149 11.73 -5.90 16.24
CA LEU A 149 10.88 -4.76 15.89
C LEU A 149 9.62 -4.71 16.75
N ARG A 150 8.99 -5.85 17.05
CA ARG A 150 7.83 -5.94 17.96
C ARG A 150 8.20 -5.53 19.37
N LEU A 151 9.39 -5.89 19.86
CA LEU A 151 9.87 -5.47 21.17
C LEU A 151 10.06 -3.95 21.23
N VAL A 152 10.66 -3.35 20.20
CA VAL A 152 10.87 -1.89 20.15
C VAL A 152 9.56 -1.12 19.98
N TYR A 153 8.64 -1.61 19.14
CA TYR A 153 7.41 -0.91 18.80
C TYR A 153 6.17 -1.33 19.61
N GLY A 154 6.29 -2.31 20.49
CA GLY A 154 5.17 -2.90 21.23
C GLY A 154 4.33 -1.86 21.96
N GLY A 155 4.97 -0.95 22.71
CA GLY A 155 4.24 0.12 23.41
C GLY A 155 3.46 1.08 22.50
N ARG A 156 3.97 1.35 21.28
CA ARG A 156 3.25 2.16 20.28
C ARG A 156 2.09 1.38 19.68
N PHE A 157 2.29 0.09 19.38
CA PHE A 157 1.22 -0.80 18.92
C PHE A 157 0.08 -0.90 19.93
N ASP A 158 0.40 -1.08 21.21
CA ASP A 158 -0.61 -1.12 22.28
C ASP A 158 -1.35 0.21 22.45
N THR A 159 -0.65 1.33 22.23
CA THR A 159 -1.30 2.65 22.19
C THR A 159 -2.31 2.75 21.05
N TYR A 160 -2.01 2.18 19.88
CA TYR A 160 -3.00 2.09 18.80
C TYR A 160 -4.17 1.16 19.19
N ARG A 161 -3.90 -0.03 19.75
CA ARG A 161 -4.96 -0.97 20.19
C ARG A 161 -5.90 -0.38 21.24
N ARG A 162 -5.40 0.50 22.11
CA ARG A 162 -6.25 1.20 23.10
C ARG A 162 -7.09 2.31 22.48
N ARG A 163 -6.62 2.94 21.40
CA ARG A 163 -7.26 4.09 20.76
C ARG A 163 -8.25 3.70 19.67
N TYR A 164 -7.97 2.61 18.96
CA TYR A 164 -8.70 2.15 17.79
C TYR A 164 -9.24 0.75 18.07
N ARG A 165 -10.48 0.48 17.67
CA ARG A 165 -11.15 -0.81 17.88
C ARG A 165 -10.60 -1.90 16.96
N ASP A 166 -10.14 -1.51 15.77
CA ASP A 166 -9.86 -2.42 14.65
C ASP A 166 -8.36 -2.54 14.34
N VAL A 167 -7.56 -2.78 15.38
CA VAL A 167 -6.10 -2.92 15.27
C VAL A 167 -5.73 -4.39 15.18
N HIS A 168 -5.37 -4.81 13.98
CA HIS A 168 -4.89 -6.15 13.69
C HIS A 168 -3.47 -6.13 13.17
N GLU A 169 -2.84 -7.29 13.13
CA GLU A 169 -1.47 -7.41 12.62
C GLU A 169 -1.34 -6.98 11.14
N ARG A 170 -2.44 -7.03 10.37
CA ARG A 170 -2.49 -6.63 8.95
C ARG A 170 -2.62 -5.11 8.73
N ASN A 171 -3.19 -4.40 9.70
CA ASN A 171 -3.50 -2.97 9.59
C ASN A 171 -2.41 -2.09 10.19
N VAL A 172 -1.33 -2.67 10.68
CA VAL A 172 -0.17 -1.93 11.17
C VAL A 172 1.07 -2.48 10.49
N LEU A 173 1.78 -1.61 9.77
CA LEU A 173 2.95 -2.00 9.01
C LEU A 173 4.24 -1.56 9.70
N PHE A 174 5.25 -2.43 9.65
CA PHE A 174 6.65 -2.04 9.70
C PHE A 174 7.02 -1.40 8.38
N GLU A 175 6.97 -0.07 8.35
CA GLU A 175 7.33 0.69 7.17
C GLU A 175 8.85 0.79 7.03
N VAL A 176 9.35 0.39 5.88
CA VAL A 176 10.73 0.59 5.45
C VAL A 176 10.88 2.01 4.89
N ARG A 177 11.76 2.77 5.53
CA ARG A 177 11.94 4.20 5.35
C ARG A 177 13.31 4.56 4.81
N GLY A 178 13.42 5.77 4.28
CA GLY A 178 14.69 6.35 3.87
C GLY A 178 15.64 6.57 5.07
N PRO A 179 16.97 6.64 4.85
CA PRO A 179 17.96 6.72 5.93
C PRO A 179 17.85 7.98 6.79
N ARG A 180 17.28 9.07 6.25
CA ARG A 180 17.05 10.35 6.94
C ARG A 180 15.71 10.44 7.68
N GLN A 181 14.83 9.44 7.52
CA GLN A 181 13.52 9.45 8.15
C GLN A 181 13.57 8.82 9.55
N PRO A 182 12.67 9.21 10.47
CA PRO A 182 12.62 8.63 11.82
C PRO A 182 12.34 7.13 11.78
N GLY A 183 13.08 6.36 12.59
CA GLY A 183 12.89 4.93 12.70
C GLY A 183 14.06 4.19 13.35
N VAL A 184 13.84 2.92 13.65
CA VAL A 184 14.87 2.00 14.14
C VAL A 184 15.78 1.62 12.97
N PRO A 185 17.11 1.77 13.08
CA PRO A 185 18.01 1.34 12.03
C PRO A 185 18.07 -0.19 11.98
N VAL A 186 17.88 -0.76 10.80
CA VAL A 186 18.01 -2.20 10.57
C VAL A 186 18.74 -2.46 9.26
N LEU A 187 19.49 -3.55 9.19
CA LEU A 187 20.02 -4.05 7.93
C LEU A 187 18.93 -4.85 7.22
N ALA A 188 18.61 -4.49 5.99
CA ALA A 188 17.66 -5.20 5.13
C ALA A 188 18.23 -5.32 3.71
N ARG A 189 17.68 -6.23 2.90
CA ARG A 189 17.99 -6.26 1.47
C ARG A 189 16.96 -5.47 0.67
N ASP A 190 17.42 -4.79 -0.38
CA ASP A 190 16.53 -4.21 -1.38
C ASP A 190 15.99 -5.29 -2.35
N ALA A 191 15.12 -4.88 -3.28
CA ALA A 191 14.56 -5.78 -4.28
C ALA A 191 15.60 -6.37 -5.25
N ALA A 192 16.78 -5.75 -5.37
CA ALA A 192 17.93 -6.29 -6.11
C ALA A 192 18.82 -7.22 -5.26
N GLY A 193 18.45 -7.44 -3.99
CA GLY A 193 19.20 -8.27 -3.06
C GLY A 193 20.42 -7.58 -2.43
N ARG A 194 20.62 -6.27 -2.60
CA ARG A 194 21.74 -5.55 -1.98
C ARG A 194 21.43 -5.24 -0.53
N VAL A 195 22.40 -5.48 0.36
CA VAL A 195 22.27 -5.11 1.78
C VAL A 195 22.33 -3.58 1.88
N ARG A 196 21.37 -3.01 2.61
CA ARG A 196 21.32 -1.58 2.92
C ARG A 196 20.93 -1.37 4.38
N LEU A 197 21.43 -0.27 4.94
CA LEU A 197 20.88 0.26 6.17
C LEU A 197 19.56 0.96 5.85
N ALA A 198 18.46 0.45 6.40
CA ALA A 198 17.15 1.06 6.33
C ALA A 198 16.75 1.60 7.71
N ARG A 199 15.82 2.55 7.71
CA ARG A 199 15.08 2.91 8.93
C ARG A 199 13.76 2.17 8.85
N VAL A 200 13.32 1.55 9.94
CA VAL A 200 11.97 0.98 10.03
C VAL A 200 11.15 1.84 10.97
N GLY A 201 9.93 2.17 10.59
CA GLY A 201 8.96 2.82 11.46
C GLY A 201 7.68 2.00 11.58
N LEU A 202 6.75 2.49 12.40
CA LEU A 202 5.44 1.89 12.56
C LEU A 202 4.40 2.78 11.88
N GLN A 203 3.64 2.21 10.94
CA GLN A 203 2.68 2.94 10.12
C GLN A 203 1.32 2.22 10.14
N PRO A 204 0.33 2.75 10.86
CA PRO A 204 -1.02 2.19 10.85
C PRO A 204 -1.76 2.57 9.56
N ILE A 205 -2.41 1.60 8.95
CA ILE A 205 -3.20 1.74 7.73
C ILE A 205 -4.56 1.13 7.99
N ASP A 206 -5.62 1.85 7.67
CA ASP A 206 -7.00 1.36 7.75
C ASP A 206 -7.49 1.05 9.18
N LEU A 207 -7.07 1.85 10.17
CA LEU A 207 -7.55 1.72 11.57
C LEU A 207 -8.92 2.39 11.78
N ARG A 208 -9.70 1.88 12.74
CA ARG A 208 -11.04 2.40 13.09
C ARG A 208 -11.12 2.79 14.55
#